data_AF-A0AAV4RQW5-F1
#
_entry.id   AF-A0AAV4RQW5-F1
#
_cell.length_a   1.000
_cell.length_b   1.000
_cell.length_c   1.000
_cell.angle_alpha   90.00
_cell.angle_beta   90.00
_cell.angle_gamma   90.00
#
_symmetry.space_group_name_H-M   'P 1'
#
loop_
_entity.id
_entity.type
_entity.pdbx_description
1 polymer ?
#
loop_
_entity_poly.entity_id
_entity_poly.type
_entity_poly.pdbx_seq_one_letter_code
_entity_poly.pdbx_strand_id
1 'polypeptide(L)'
;MARFREFVVVCFVYGLLVSSCITAADARATENTDSVAEEPSDLSNNSCEDVRKVFVEKNIGFEKDTIDMTHEEETPLCSTSWNASCCTPVMERRYVEASRKEFQNMLQSSNAYLQSILASSATKFKGKCAIITLLAVKD
;
A
#
# COMPACT_ATOMS: atom_id res chain seq x y z
N MET A 1 -14.25 9.61 46.58
CA MET A 1 -14.52 8.23 46.09
C MET A 1 -15.36 8.15 44.81
N ALA A 2 -16.33 9.05 44.56
CA ALA A 2 -17.17 9.00 43.35
C ALA A 2 -16.41 9.19 42.02
N ARG A 3 -15.44 10.10 41.95
CA ARG A 3 -14.66 10.39 40.72
C ARG A 3 -13.76 9.25 40.26
N PHE A 4 -13.28 8.42 41.18
CA PHE A 4 -12.47 7.25 40.82
C PHE A 4 -13.32 6.19 40.12
N ARG A 5 -14.58 6.04 40.57
CA ARG A 5 -15.55 5.12 39.98
C ARG A 5 -15.94 5.54 38.56
N GLU A 6 -16.11 6.84 38.32
CA GLU A 6 -16.36 7.37 36.97
C GLU A 6 -15.15 7.15 36.04
N PHE A 7 -13.93 7.37 36.53
CA PHE A 7 -12.72 7.18 35.74
C PHE A 7 -12.53 5.71 35.32
N VAL A 8 -12.78 4.77 36.25
CA VAL A 8 -12.73 3.33 35.95
C VAL A 8 -13.80 2.94 34.92
N VAL A 9 -15.02 3.48 35.03
CA VAL A 9 -16.09 3.21 34.06
C VAL A 9 -15.75 3.76 32.67
N VAL A 10 -15.21 4.97 32.58
CA VAL A 10 -14.80 5.59 31.30
C VAL A 10 -13.68 4.78 30.64
N CYS A 11 -12.66 4.38 31.41
CA CYS A 11 -11.57 3.54 30.89
C CYS A 11 -12.08 2.16 30.42
N PHE A 12 -13.03 1.57 31.15
CA PHE A 12 -13.60 0.27 30.80
C PHE A 12 -14.45 0.36 29.52
N VAL A 13 -15.30 1.39 29.39
CA VAL A 13 -16.11 1.63 28.19
C VAL A 13 -15.21 1.94 26.98
N TYR A 14 -14.18 2.76 27.15
CA TYR A 14 -13.23 3.05 26.07
C TYR A 14 -12.41 1.82 25.66
N GLY A 15 -12.00 0.99 26.63
CA GLY A 15 -11.34 -0.29 26.37
C GLY A 15 -12.23 -1.28 25.62
N LEU A 16 -13.51 -1.38 25.98
CA LEU A 16 -14.49 -2.21 25.28
C LEU A 16 -14.75 -1.72 23.86
N LEU A 17 -14.90 -0.40 23.66
CA LEU A 17 -15.09 0.19 22.33
C LEU A 17 -13.89 -0.08 21.42
N VAL A 18 -12.66 0.12 21.91
CA VAL A 18 -11.43 -0.17 21.14
C VAL A 18 -11.30 -1.66 20.85
N SER A 19 -11.65 -2.55 21.80
CA SER A 19 -11.63 -4.00 21.59
C SER A 19 -12.64 -4.43 20.51
N SER A 20 -13.83 -3.82 20.45
CA SER A 20 -14.81 -4.09 19.39
C SER A 20 -14.35 -3.60 18.02
N CYS A 21 -13.53 -2.54 17.95
CA CYS A 21 -12.94 -2.08 16.69
C CYS A 21 -11.89 -3.06 16.16
N ILE A 22 -11.14 -3.74 17.03
CA ILE A 22 -10.09 -4.68 16.64
C ILE A 22 -10.71 -5.98 16.07
N THR A 23 -11.80 -6.48 16.66
CA THR A 23 -12.53 -7.64 16.11
C THR A 23 -13.33 -7.32 14.84
N ALA A 24 -13.80 -6.08 14.67
CA ALA A 24 -14.44 -5.64 13.42
C ALA A 24 -13.44 -5.43 12.26
N ALA A 25 -12.15 -5.24 12.56
CA ALA A 25 -11.09 -5.20 11.55
C ALA A 25 -10.70 -6.60 11.06
N ASP A 26 -10.85 -7.63 11.90
CA ASP A 26 -10.56 -9.04 11.54
C ASP A 26 -11.73 -9.70 10.80
N ALA A 27 -12.98 -9.27 11.06
CA ALA A 27 -14.15 -9.71 10.29
C ALA A 27 -14.20 -9.21 8.83
N ARG A 28 -13.24 -8.35 8.41
CA ARG A 28 -13.03 -8.00 6.99
C ARG A 28 -11.84 -8.74 6.36
N ALA A 29 -11.13 -9.59 7.10
CA ALA A 29 -10.00 -10.37 6.59
C ALA A 29 -10.37 -11.80 6.15
N THR A 30 -11.65 -12.21 6.26
CA THR A 30 -12.10 -13.55 5.82
C THR A 30 -13.43 -13.52 5.06
N GLU A 31 -13.52 -12.68 4.02
CA GLU A 31 -14.46 -12.87 2.92
C GLU A 31 -13.79 -12.39 1.62
N ASN A 32 -12.78 -13.15 1.22
CA ASN A 32 -12.35 -13.42 -0.16
C ASN A 32 -11.05 -14.23 -0.11
N THR A 33 -11.13 -15.41 0.51
CA THR A 33 -10.23 -16.52 0.21
C THR A 33 -11.12 -17.68 -0.19
N ASP A 34 -11.93 -17.47 -1.22
CA ASP A 34 -12.38 -18.59 -2.03
C ASP A 34 -11.11 -19.23 -2.58
N SER A 35 -10.94 -20.47 -2.17
CA SER A 35 -10.10 -21.46 -2.82
C SER A 35 -10.38 -21.44 -4.32
N VAL A 36 -9.51 -20.75 -5.06
CA VAL A 36 -9.30 -21.03 -6.47
C VAL A 36 -7.86 -21.51 -6.57
N ALA A 37 -7.66 -22.73 -6.09
CA ALA A 37 -6.82 -23.67 -6.81
C ALA A 37 -7.59 -24.07 -8.07
N GLU A 38 -7.79 -23.11 -8.97
CA GLU A 38 -7.99 -23.39 -10.37
C GLU A 38 -6.78 -22.76 -11.05
N GLU A 39 -6.00 -23.60 -11.72
CA GLU A 39 -5.47 -23.12 -12.99
C GLU A 39 -6.61 -22.44 -13.73
N PRO A 40 -6.53 -21.15 -14.09
CA PRO A 40 -7.27 -20.68 -15.23
C PRO A 40 -6.59 -21.32 -16.44
N SER A 41 -6.95 -22.59 -16.67
CA SER A 41 -6.87 -23.24 -17.96
C SER A 41 -7.90 -22.58 -18.87
N ASP A 42 -7.60 -21.33 -19.23
CA ASP A 42 -8.18 -20.68 -20.41
C ASP A 42 -7.13 -19.76 -21.05
N LEU A 43 -5.99 -20.38 -21.39
CA LEU A 43 -5.18 -20.03 -22.56
C LEU A 43 -6.04 -20.19 -23.83
N SER A 44 -7.05 -19.34 -24.00
CA SER A 44 -7.95 -19.36 -25.15
C SER A 44 -8.48 -17.95 -25.48
N ASN A 45 -7.55 -17.01 -25.55
CA ASN A 45 -7.54 -15.95 -26.57
C ASN A 45 -6.13 -15.36 -26.60
N ASN A 46 -5.32 -15.92 -27.50
CA ASN A 46 -3.89 -15.72 -27.67
C ASN A 46 -3.56 -14.30 -28.19
N SER A 47 -3.90 -13.28 -27.42
CA SER A 47 -3.75 -11.89 -27.82
C SER A 47 -2.90 -11.16 -26.79
N CYS A 48 -1.62 -10.97 -27.09
CA CYS A 48 -0.75 -10.06 -26.35
C CYS A 48 -1.23 -8.59 -26.39
N GLU A 49 -2.32 -8.31 -27.12
CA GLU A 49 -2.95 -7.00 -27.21
C GLU A 49 -3.40 -6.46 -25.86
N ASP A 50 -3.94 -7.31 -24.98
CA ASP A 50 -4.40 -6.87 -23.65
C ASP A 50 -3.21 -6.40 -22.79
N VAL A 51 -2.08 -7.12 -22.88
CA VAL A 51 -0.84 -6.75 -22.18
C VAL A 51 -0.29 -5.44 -22.74
N ARG A 52 -0.27 -5.28 -24.07
CA ARG A 52 0.15 -4.04 -24.74
C ARG A 52 -0.74 -2.85 -24.38
N LYS A 53 -2.04 -3.08 -24.31
CA LYS A 53 -3.01 -2.05 -23.92
C LYS A 53 -2.75 -1.57 -22.50
N VAL A 54 -2.60 -2.49 -21.54
CA VAL A 54 -2.28 -2.14 -20.15
C VAL A 54 -0.95 -1.40 -20.05
N PHE A 55 0.06 -1.81 -20.82
CA PHE A 55 1.38 -1.17 -20.84
C PHE A 55 1.30 0.32 -21.23
N VAL A 56 0.50 0.65 -22.25
CA VAL A 56 0.29 2.03 -22.69
C VAL A 56 -0.65 2.79 -21.75
N GLU A 57 -1.77 2.19 -21.34
CA GLU A 57 -2.77 2.83 -20.47
C GLU A 57 -2.21 3.20 -19.10
N LYS A 58 -1.33 2.36 -18.55
CA LYS A 58 -0.63 2.61 -17.29
C LYS A 58 0.57 3.56 -17.44
N ASN A 59 0.81 4.10 -18.64
CA ASN A 59 1.96 4.96 -18.96
C ASN A 59 3.31 4.33 -18.55
N ILE A 60 3.41 3.01 -18.67
CA ILE A 60 4.65 2.28 -18.36
C ILE A 60 5.65 2.46 -19.52
N GLY A 61 5.15 2.47 -20.76
CA GLY A 61 5.90 2.84 -21.95
C GLY A 61 4.99 3.16 -23.13
N PHE A 62 5.55 3.15 -24.33
CA PHE A 62 4.84 3.51 -25.56
C PHE A 62 4.52 2.29 -26.41
N GLU A 63 3.55 2.42 -27.31
CA GLU A 63 3.15 1.34 -28.24
C GLU A 63 4.35 0.82 -29.08
N LYS A 64 5.26 1.72 -29.49
CA LYS A 64 6.50 1.35 -30.19
C LYS A 64 7.43 0.42 -29.42
N ASP A 65 7.39 0.46 -28.08
CA ASP A 65 8.26 -0.35 -27.21
C ASP A 65 7.77 -1.82 -27.15
N THR A 66 6.56 -2.09 -27.66
CA THR A 66 5.92 -3.42 -27.68
C THR A 66 6.30 -4.29 -28.89
N ILE A 67 7.04 -3.71 -29.84
CA ILE A 67 7.49 -4.35 -31.09
C ILE A 67 9.03 -4.53 -31.09
N ASP A 68 9.74 -3.77 -30.24
CA ASP A 68 11.19 -3.79 -30.16
C ASP A 68 11.68 -5.03 -29.39
N MET A 69 12.24 -5.99 -30.14
CA MET A 69 12.85 -7.22 -29.62
C MET A 69 14.38 -7.13 -29.58
N THR A 70 14.96 -5.93 -29.66
CA THR A 70 16.40 -5.75 -29.57
C THR A 70 16.88 -6.21 -28.20
N HIS A 71 17.68 -7.28 -28.20
CA HIS A 71 18.21 -7.88 -26.98
C HIS A 71 19.49 -7.14 -26.56
N GLU A 72 19.37 -6.27 -25.57
CA GLU A 72 20.53 -5.82 -24.79
C GLU A 72 20.91 -6.90 -23.78
N GLU A 73 22.20 -7.02 -23.45
CA GLU A 73 22.84 -8.11 -22.68
C GLU A 73 22.43 -8.17 -21.19
N GLU A 74 21.21 -7.76 -20.84
CA GLU A 74 20.68 -7.77 -19.48
C GLU A 74 20.04 -9.13 -19.15
N THR A 75 20.30 -9.64 -17.94
CA THR A 75 19.67 -10.89 -17.47
C THR A 75 18.18 -10.64 -17.23
N PRO A 76 17.28 -11.38 -17.91
CA PRO A 76 15.84 -11.19 -17.75
C PRO A 76 15.39 -11.57 -16.32
N LEU A 77 14.47 -10.80 -15.74
CA LEU A 77 13.83 -11.12 -14.46
C LEU A 77 12.71 -12.15 -14.65
N CYS A 78 12.01 -12.05 -15.78
CA CYS A 78 11.03 -13.02 -16.24
C CYS A 78 11.75 -14.25 -16.81
N SER A 79 11.19 -15.44 -16.57
CA SER A 79 11.78 -16.72 -16.97
C SER A 79 12.09 -16.79 -18.47
N THR A 80 13.12 -17.54 -18.83
CA THR A 80 13.88 -17.52 -20.09
C THR A 80 13.12 -17.86 -21.38
N SER A 81 11.80 -18.09 -21.33
CA SER A 81 10.98 -18.36 -22.51
C SER A 81 10.32 -17.10 -23.07
N TRP A 82 11.14 -16.16 -23.56
CA TRP A 82 10.68 -14.98 -24.31
C TRP A 82 9.74 -15.33 -25.47
N ASN A 83 9.95 -16.51 -26.08
CA ASN A 83 9.16 -17.02 -27.19
C ASN A 83 7.69 -17.34 -26.83
N ALA A 84 7.38 -17.44 -25.54
CA ALA A 84 6.03 -17.68 -25.02
C ALA A 84 5.51 -16.51 -24.18
N SER A 85 6.29 -15.43 -24.05
CA SER A 85 5.93 -14.24 -23.28
C SER A 85 5.35 -13.16 -24.19
N CYS A 86 4.37 -12.40 -23.69
CA CYS A 86 3.85 -11.21 -24.36
C CYS A 86 4.70 -9.95 -24.14
N CYS A 87 5.73 -10.04 -23.30
CA CYS A 87 6.62 -8.92 -23.00
C CYS A 87 7.86 -8.98 -23.88
N THR A 88 8.26 -7.82 -24.41
CA THR A 88 9.58 -7.63 -25.02
C THR A 88 10.62 -7.29 -23.95
N PRO A 89 11.94 -7.41 -24.24
CA PRO A 89 12.99 -6.95 -23.33
C PRO A 89 12.84 -5.47 -22.93
N VAL A 90 12.41 -4.62 -23.87
CA VAL A 90 12.16 -3.20 -23.59
C VAL A 90 10.95 -3.03 -22.67
N MET A 91 9.86 -3.78 -22.89
CA MET A 91 8.71 -3.76 -21.98
C MET A 91 9.12 -4.18 -20.58
N GLU A 92 9.90 -5.25 -20.42
CA GLU A 92 10.37 -5.71 -19.12
C GLU A 92 11.16 -4.62 -18.38
N ARG A 93 12.14 -3.98 -19.02
CA ARG A 93 12.90 -2.88 -18.41
C ARG A 93 12.00 -1.74 -17.94
N ARG A 94 11.03 -1.35 -18.77
CA ARG A 94 10.04 -0.31 -18.41
C ARG A 94 9.17 -0.71 -17.22
N TYR A 95 8.73 -1.97 -17.16
CA TYR A 95 8.01 -2.49 -16.00
C TYR A 95 8.86 -2.43 -14.73
N VAL A 96 10.14 -2.77 -14.80
CA VAL A 96 11.06 -2.69 -13.65
C VAL A 96 11.23 -1.26 -13.17
N GLU A 97 11.44 -0.31 -14.08
CA GLU A 97 11.55 1.10 -13.74
C GLU A 97 10.28 1.65 -13.11
N ALA A 98 9.12 1.36 -13.71
CA ALA A 98 7.81 1.77 -13.20
C ALA A 98 7.55 1.19 -11.80
N SER A 99 7.80 -0.10 -11.61
CA SER A 99 7.61 -0.79 -10.32
C SER A 99 8.53 -0.22 -9.24
N ARG A 100 9.80 0.05 -9.57
CA ARG A 100 10.75 0.66 -8.64
C ARG A 100 10.29 2.05 -8.21
N LYS A 101 9.82 2.85 -9.16
CA LYS A 101 9.31 4.20 -8.88
C LYS A 101 8.05 4.16 -8.02
N GLU A 102 7.11 3.28 -8.33
CA GLU A 102 5.87 3.13 -7.57
C GLU A 102 6.15 2.71 -6.12
N PHE A 103 7.03 1.73 -5.92
CA PHE A 103 7.46 1.30 -4.60
C PHE A 103 8.11 2.44 -3.81
N GLN A 104 9.00 3.21 -4.43
CA GLN A 104 9.64 4.36 -3.80
C GLN A 104 8.62 5.45 -3.41
N ASN A 105 7.67 5.76 -4.28
CA ASN A 105 6.60 6.73 -4.01
C ASN A 105 5.72 6.27 -2.84
N MET A 106 5.36 4.99 -2.81
CA MET A 106 4.56 4.40 -1.72
C MET A 106 5.27 4.55 -0.37
N LEU A 107 6.57 4.23 -0.32
CA LEU A 107 7.37 4.38 0.89
C LEU A 107 7.49 5.84 1.33
N GLN A 108 7.74 6.76 0.40
CA GLN A 108 7.85 8.18 0.68
C GLN A 108 6.54 8.77 1.21
N SER A 109 5.41 8.44 0.57
CA SER A 109 4.08 8.89 0.99
C SER A 109 3.73 8.38 2.39
N SER A 110 3.97 7.09 2.64
CA SER A 110 3.73 6.47 3.95
C SER A 110 4.56 7.13 5.05
N ASN A 111 5.84 7.39 4.78
CA ASN A 111 6.72 8.06 5.72
C ASN A 111 6.27 9.50 6.00
N ALA A 112 5.95 10.28 4.97
CA ALA A 112 5.46 11.66 5.12
C ALA A 112 4.16 11.71 5.94
N TYR A 113 3.26 10.76 5.72
CA TYR A 113 2.03 10.63 6.49
C TYR A 113 2.31 10.34 7.98
N LEU A 114 3.18 9.38 8.27
CA LEU A 114 3.56 9.06 9.65
C LEU A 114 4.22 10.25 10.35
N GLN A 115 5.12 10.96 9.66
CA GLN A 115 5.75 12.17 10.19
C GLN A 115 4.71 13.26 10.51
N SER A 116 3.72 13.44 9.64
CA SER A 116 2.62 14.38 9.87
C SER A 116 1.81 14.04 11.13
N ILE A 117 1.48 12.75 11.33
CA ILE A 117 0.77 12.29 12.53
C ILE A 117 1.60 12.55 13.78
N LEU A 118 2.89 12.21 13.75
CA LEU A 118 3.78 12.39 14.89
C LEU A 118 3.96 13.88 15.24
N ALA A 119 4.20 14.73 14.23
CA ALA A 119 4.35 16.16 14.41
C ALA A 119 3.07 16.81 14.95
N SER A 120 1.91 16.41 14.44
CA SER A 120 0.60 16.86 14.94
C SER A 120 0.38 16.46 16.39
N SER A 121 0.70 15.22 16.75
CA SER A 121 0.56 14.70 18.11
C SER A 121 1.49 15.41 19.09
N ALA A 122 2.76 15.61 18.70
CA ALA A 122 3.74 16.34 19.49
C ALA A 122 3.33 17.80 19.71
N THR A 123 2.82 18.47 18.67
CA THR A 123 2.35 19.86 18.76
C THR A 123 1.15 19.99 19.69
N LYS A 124 0.16 19.09 19.57
CA LYS A 124 -1.00 19.05 20.46
C LYS A 124 -0.59 18.81 21.91
N PHE A 125 0.32 17.87 22.15
CA PHE A 125 0.84 17.58 23.49
C PHE A 125 1.57 18.79 24.08
N LYS A 126 2.49 19.40 23.32
CA LYS A 126 3.20 20.61 23.73
C LYS A 126 2.25 21.75 24.09
N GLY A 127 1.20 21.96 23.30
CA GLY A 127 0.17 22.96 23.59
C GLY A 127 -0.57 22.68 24.90
N LYS A 128 -0.98 21.43 25.14
CA LYS A 128 -1.64 21.02 26.39
C LYS A 128 -0.72 21.20 27.60
N CYS A 129 0.54 20.78 27.51
CA CYS A 129 1.51 20.96 28.59
C CYS A 129 1.75 22.43 28.91
N ALA A 130 1.92 23.28 27.89
CA ALA A 130 2.12 24.72 28.09
C ALA A 130 0.94 25.37 28.84
N ILE A 131 -0.30 25.00 28.51
CA ILE A 131 -1.49 25.47 29.23
C ILE A 131 -1.45 25.05 30.70
N ILE A 132 -1.13 23.78 30.98
CA ILE A 132 -1.05 23.27 32.36
C ILE A 132 0.02 24.01 33.16
N THR A 133 1.21 24.24 32.58
CA THR A 133 2.29 24.97 33.26
C THR A 133 1.91 26.43 33.54
N LEU A 134 1.20 27.09 32.61
CA LEU A 134 0.70 28.45 32.84
C LEU A 134 -0.33 28.53 33.96
N LEU A 135 -1.22 27.53 34.07
CA LEU A 135 -2.16 27.45 35.18
C LEU A 135 -1.44 27.23 36.52
N ALA A 136 -0.45 26.33 36.56
CA ALA A 136 0.29 26.01 37.77
C ALA A 136 1.20 27.14 38.30
N VAL A 137 1.57 28.13 37.47
CA VAL A 137 2.36 29.30 37.88
C VAL A 137 1.47 30.45 38.39
N LYS A 138 0.16 30.38 38.13
CA LYS A 138 -0.80 31.41 38.51
C LYS A 138 -1.41 31.19 39.90
N ASP A 139 -1.18 30.02 40.50
CA ASP A 139 -1.47 29.67 41.90
C ASP A 139 -0.19 29.81 42.76
#